data_AF-A0A135YWF2-F1
#
_entry.id   AF-A0A135YWF2-F1
#
_cell.length_a   1.000
_cell.length_b   1.000
_cell.length_c   1.000
_cell.angle_alpha   90.00
_cell.angle_beta   90.00
_cell.angle_gamma   90.00
#
_symmetry.space_group_name_H-M   'P 1'
#
loop_
_entity.id
_entity.type
_entity.pdbx_description
1 polymer ?
#
loop_
_entity_poly.entity_id
_entity_poly.type
_entity_poly.pdbx_seq_one_letter_code
_entity_poly.pdbx_strand_id
1 'polypeptide(L)'
;MKIGGIIAEYNPFHNGHKYHIEEFKEKSSCSHLVAVTSGNFVQRGGPAIVDKYTRAKMALDNGVDLVLEMPAYYATQTAEIFSRGAVMTLEALNCVDSFCFGSEHGEIDKLKEAAAISMGISGDYEVSLRKNIEEGMPFAVAREMAVREYMDEVPSDFFKGSNNILAIEYLRELIRLDSKMEPITVRRMSAGHNSREVSGDISSATAIRKVLNGLELRENVMNTKDKHDFLRKISIIENSVPKTIYFELIDMISKEMYPLDNEDFFSEIRTCVIRNEGTLHNYFEVKEGLENSIRKTVVRAPKFDDVVAELKSKRYTSSKIRRCLFNILLGVKDRDMDIAKNLKQLPYVRVLALNDKGREILKKIKEVSDVDVVSSPAKAKLTDSYTENPVYKMLFDFDLRSSSIYYQKYYSNHREQLENGEVDYFNLITRLEQKNDID
;
A
#
# COMPACT_ATOMS: atom_id res chain seq x y z
N MET A 1 -18.55 17.00 -14.12
CA MET A 1 -17.27 16.39 -13.73
C MET A 1 -17.58 15.00 -13.20
N LYS A 2 -16.98 13.94 -13.76
CA LYS A 2 -17.06 12.56 -13.24
C LYS A 2 -15.70 12.16 -12.68
N ILE A 3 -15.62 11.80 -11.41
CA ILE A 3 -14.40 11.47 -10.66
C ILE A 3 -14.35 9.95 -10.44
N GLY A 4 -13.30 9.33 -10.97
CA GLY A 4 -12.96 7.93 -10.69
C GLY A 4 -11.92 7.84 -9.57
N GLY A 5 -12.01 6.82 -8.72
CA GLY A 5 -11.03 6.46 -7.70
C GLY A 5 -10.24 5.21 -8.06
N ILE A 6 -8.94 5.18 -7.79
CA ILE A 6 -8.10 3.98 -7.87
C ILE A 6 -7.43 3.75 -6.52
N ILE A 7 -7.36 2.49 -6.10
CA ILE A 7 -6.56 2.06 -4.95
C ILE A 7 -5.33 1.32 -5.49
N ALA A 8 -4.13 1.78 -5.14
CA ALA A 8 -2.89 1.20 -5.66
C ALA A 8 -1.70 1.32 -4.69
N GLU A 9 -0.64 0.56 -4.93
CA GLU A 9 0.64 0.74 -4.23
C GLU A 9 1.73 1.32 -5.13
N TYR A 10 1.62 1.11 -6.46
CA TYR A 10 2.62 1.49 -7.46
C TYR A 10 4.06 1.15 -7.05
N ASN A 11 4.33 -0.11 -6.68
CA ASN A 11 5.59 -0.54 -6.06
C ASN A 11 6.46 -1.48 -6.95
N PRO A 12 7.11 -0.99 -8.04
CA PRO A 12 6.98 0.35 -8.64
C PRO A 12 5.77 0.44 -9.59
N PHE A 13 5.53 1.62 -10.18
CA PHE A 13 4.60 1.75 -11.30
C PHE A 13 5.09 0.92 -12.51
N HIS A 14 4.19 0.29 -13.26
CA HIS A 14 4.53 -0.61 -14.38
C HIS A 14 3.41 -0.67 -15.42
N ASN A 15 3.62 -1.32 -16.56
CA ASN A 15 2.66 -1.33 -17.67
C ASN A 15 1.28 -1.91 -17.31
N GLY A 16 1.23 -2.91 -16.43
CA GLY A 16 -0.05 -3.39 -15.88
C GLY A 16 -0.86 -2.34 -15.11
N HIS A 17 -0.20 -1.36 -14.46
CA HIS A 17 -0.90 -0.25 -13.79
C HIS A 17 -1.41 0.77 -14.81
N LYS A 18 -0.61 1.06 -15.86
CA LYS A 18 -1.02 1.92 -16.97
C LYS A 18 -2.26 1.36 -17.66
N TYR A 19 -2.24 0.08 -18.03
CA TYR A 19 -3.40 -0.63 -18.58
C TYR A 19 -4.62 -0.52 -17.66
N HIS A 20 -4.45 -0.76 -16.36
CA HIS A 20 -5.54 -0.65 -15.38
C HIS A 20 -6.18 0.75 -15.35
N ILE A 21 -5.36 1.81 -15.42
CA ILE A 21 -5.84 3.21 -15.49
C ILE A 21 -6.61 3.46 -16.78
N GLU A 22 -6.07 3.04 -17.93
CA GLU A 22 -6.67 3.24 -19.25
C GLU A 22 -8.03 2.53 -19.35
N GLU A 23 -8.08 1.25 -18.98
CA GLU A 23 -9.31 0.46 -18.94
C GLU A 23 -10.36 1.05 -17.99
N PHE A 24 -9.94 1.53 -16.81
CA PHE A 24 -10.87 2.14 -15.87
C PHE A 24 -11.44 3.44 -16.43
N LYS A 25 -10.62 4.30 -17.03
CA LYS A 25 -11.10 5.54 -17.65
C LYS A 25 -12.12 5.26 -18.74
N GLU A 26 -11.89 4.24 -19.56
CA GLU A 26 -12.85 3.83 -20.59
C GLU A 26 -14.16 3.34 -19.96
N LYS A 27 -14.11 2.35 -19.06
CA LYS A 27 -15.31 1.76 -18.44
C LYS A 27 -16.13 2.75 -17.60
N SER A 28 -15.45 3.62 -16.87
CA SER A 28 -16.12 4.60 -16.00
C SER A 28 -16.52 5.86 -16.74
N SER A 29 -15.93 6.14 -17.90
CA SER A 29 -15.99 7.47 -18.55
C SER A 29 -15.64 8.62 -17.60
N CYS A 30 -14.75 8.38 -16.63
CA CYS A 30 -14.33 9.41 -15.69
C CYS A 30 -13.47 10.46 -16.40
N SER A 31 -13.76 11.73 -16.10
CA SER A 31 -13.02 12.89 -16.62
C SER A 31 -11.78 13.24 -15.80
N HIS A 32 -11.79 12.79 -14.54
CA HIS A 32 -10.88 13.12 -13.45
C HIS A 32 -10.58 11.86 -12.66
N LEU A 33 -9.33 11.65 -12.27
CA LEU A 33 -8.88 10.43 -11.61
C LEU A 33 -8.12 10.74 -10.31
N VAL A 34 -8.62 10.22 -9.19
CA VAL A 34 -7.92 10.22 -7.91
C VAL A 34 -7.33 8.84 -7.63
N ALA A 35 -6.08 8.76 -7.19
CA ALA A 35 -5.47 7.54 -6.71
C ALA A 35 -5.17 7.65 -5.20
N VAL A 36 -5.66 6.69 -4.42
CA VAL A 36 -5.25 6.48 -3.03
C VAL A 36 -4.12 5.47 -3.04
N THR A 37 -2.98 5.88 -2.50
CA THR A 37 -1.77 5.05 -2.49
C THR A 37 -1.24 4.82 -1.09
N SER A 38 -0.64 3.65 -0.87
CA SER A 38 0.18 3.43 0.33
C SER A 38 1.28 4.47 0.41
N GLY A 39 1.56 4.96 1.62
CA GLY A 39 2.76 5.73 1.93
C GLY A 39 4.03 4.88 1.79
N ASN A 40 5.04 5.13 2.61
CA ASN A 40 6.35 4.51 2.45
C ASN A 40 6.44 3.01 2.83
N PHE A 41 5.38 2.44 3.40
CA PHE A 41 5.26 1.01 3.72
C PHE A 41 3.97 0.45 3.10
N VAL A 42 4.03 -0.80 2.63
CA VAL A 42 3.02 -1.42 1.77
C VAL A 42 2.37 -2.65 2.43
N GLN A 43 1.20 -3.06 1.92
CA GLN A 43 0.30 -4.06 2.49
C GLN A 43 0.97 -5.39 2.80
N ARG A 44 1.91 -5.80 1.93
CA ARG A 44 2.59 -7.09 2.03
C ARG A 44 3.62 -7.17 3.16
N GLY A 45 3.72 -6.13 4.00
CA GLY A 45 4.64 -6.05 5.13
C GLY A 45 6.06 -5.80 4.66
N GLY A 46 6.32 -4.56 4.23
CA GLY A 46 7.61 -4.14 3.71
C GLY A 46 7.64 -2.66 3.35
N PRO A 47 8.84 -2.09 3.12
CA PRO A 47 8.95 -0.76 2.54
C PRO A 47 8.47 -0.78 1.09
N ALA A 48 7.99 0.38 0.61
CA ALA A 48 7.93 0.63 -0.82
C ALA A 48 9.35 0.66 -1.37
N ILE A 49 9.55 0.12 -2.58
CA ILE A 49 10.87 0.08 -3.22
C ILE A 49 11.38 1.48 -3.57
N VAL A 50 10.45 2.42 -3.76
CA VAL A 50 10.68 3.83 -4.04
C VAL A 50 9.73 4.64 -3.17
N ASP A 51 10.16 5.83 -2.77
CA ASP A 51 9.41 6.69 -1.85
C ASP A 51 8.04 7.11 -2.42
N LYS A 52 7.16 7.54 -1.52
CA LYS A 52 5.77 7.92 -1.86
C LYS A 52 5.66 9.12 -2.80
N TYR A 53 6.56 10.10 -2.76
CA TYR A 53 6.49 11.27 -3.63
C TYR A 53 6.93 10.92 -5.04
N THR A 54 8.00 10.15 -5.18
CA THR A 54 8.42 9.64 -6.49
C THR A 54 7.33 8.75 -7.10
N ARG A 55 6.73 7.84 -6.34
CA ARG A 55 5.58 7.04 -6.82
C ARG A 55 4.34 7.87 -7.16
N ALA A 56 4.08 8.96 -6.42
CA ALA A 56 3.00 9.88 -6.75
C ALA A 56 3.25 10.60 -8.08
N LYS A 57 4.49 11.04 -8.34
CA LYS A 57 4.90 11.60 -9.63
C LYS A 57 4.71 10.58 -10.77
N MET A 58 5.17 9.34 -10.56
CA MET A 58 4.96 8.24 -11.51
C MET A 58 3.49 8.06 -11.89
N ALA A 59 2.57 8.20 -10.92
CA ALA A 59 1.14 8.11 -11.16
C ALA A 59 0.60 9.32 -11.96
N LEU A 60 1.02 10.54 -11.63
CA LEU A 60 0.63 11.75 -12.38
C LEU A 60 1.06 11.67 -13.84
N ASP A 61 2.31 11.27 -14.09
CA ASP A 61 2.88 11.13 -15.43
C ASP A 61 2.16 10.05 -16.27
N ASN A 62 1.32 9.23 -15.65
CA ASN A 62 0.55 8.16 -16.29
C ASN A 62 -0.97 8.33 -16.13
N GLY A 63 -1.43 9.57 -15.92
CA GLY A 63 -2.83 9.94 -16.10
C GLY A 63 -3.67 9.93 -14.82
N VAL A 64 -3.07 9.83 -13.64
CA VAL A 64 -3.75 10.21 -12.38
C VAL A 64 -3.72 11.74 -12.25
N ASP A 65 -4.78 12.33 -11.70
CA ASP A 65 -4.89 13.78 -11.54
C ASP A 65 -4.64 14.24 -10.09
N LEU A 66 -5.04 13.43 -9.11
CA LEU A 66 -4.79 13.65 -7.69
C LEU A 66 -4.27 12.36 -7.05
N VAL A 67 -3.14 12.43 -6.33
CA VAL A 67 -2.61 11.30 -5.56
C VAL A 67 -2.73 11.61 -4.07
N LEU A 68 -3.40 10.71 -3.34
CA LEU A 68 -3.58 10.79 -1.90
C LEU A 68 -2.76 9.70 -1.20
N GLU A 69 -2.25 10.03 -0.01
CA GLU A 69 -1.65 9.05 0.90
C GLU A 69 -2.74 8.42 1.75
N MET A 70 -2.82 7.09 1.74
CA MET A 70 -3.58 6.33 2.72
C MET A 70 -2.83 6.36 4.07
N PRO A 71 -3.53 6.61 5.20
CA PRO A 71 -2.86 6.63 6.50
C PRO A 71 -2.11 5.33 6.79
N ALA A 72 -0.89 5.46 7.31
CA ALA A 72 0.09 4.38 7.42
C ALA A 72 -0.38 3.23 8.33
N TYR A 73 -1.27 3.51 9.29
CA TYR A 73 -1.90 2.47 10.11
C TYR A 73 -2.70 1.46 9.29
N TYR A 74 -3.22 1.84 8.12
CA TYR A 74 -3.93 0.92 7.22
C TYR A 74 -3.02 0.33 6.15
N ALA A 75 -2.02 1.09 5.70
CA ALA A 75 -1.17 0.73 4.56
C ALA A 75 -0.39 -0.58 4.73
N THR A 76 0.05 -0.90 5.95
CA THR A 76 0.92 -2.06 6.22
C THR A 76 0.16 -3.21 6.89
N GLN A 77 -1.14 -3.38 6.58
CA GLN A 77 -2.03 -4.31 7.30
C GLN A 77 -2.66 -5.39 6.41
N THR A 78 -3.52 -6.22 7.01
CA THR A 78 -4.30 -7.25 6.29
C THR A 78 -5.16 -6.64 5.19
N ALA A 79 -5.64 -7.45 4.24
CA ALA A 79 -6.55 -7.00 3.18
C ALA A 79 -7.76 -6.24 3.73
N GLU A 80 -8.41 -6.75 4.77
CA GLU A 80 -9.54 -6.09 5.45
C GLU A 80 -9.19 -4.66 5.92
N ILE A 81 -8.07 -4.49 6.64
CA ILE A 81 -7.69 -3.20 7.23
C ILE A 81 -7.16 -2.25 6.15
N PHE A 82 -6.41 -2.77 5.18
CA PHE A 82 -5.96 -2.00 4.01
C PHE A 82 -7.14 -1.46 3.22
N SER A 83 -8.13 -2.32 2.92
CA SER A 83 -9.34 -1.94 2.20
C SER A 83 -10.14 -0.89 2.95
N ARG A 84 -10.22 -1.00 4.28
CA ARG A 84 -10.80 0.03 5.15
C ARG A 84 -10.17 1.40 4.95
N GLY A 85 -8.87 1.52 5.13
CA GLY A 85 -8.17 2.79 4.97
C GLY A 85 -8.32 3.37 3.57
N ALA A 86 -8.22 2.52 2.55
CA ALA A 86 -8.27 2.95 1.16
C ALA A 86 -9.65 3.45 0.73
N VAL A 87 -10.72 2.70 1.03
CA VAL A 87 -12.09 3.08 0.70
C VAL A 87 -12.54 4.27 1.55
N MET A 88 -12.22 4.32 2.85
CA MET A 88 -12.52 5.48 3.68
C MET A 88 -11.83 6.76 3.19
N THR A 89 -10.64 6.66 2.60
CA THR A 89 -9.94 7.82 2.01
C THR A 89 -10.70 8.35 0.79
N LEU A 90 -11.22 7.48 -0.07
CA LEU A 90 -12.06 7.88 -1.21
C LEU A 90 -13.42 8.42 -0.76
N GLU A 91 -14.06 7.74 0.19
CA GLU A 91 -15.37 8.12 0.73
C GLU A 91 -15.32 9.51 1.39
N ALA A 92 -14.24 9.82 2.11
CA ALA A 92 -14.06 11.11 2.76
C ALA A 92 -14.03 12.30 1.78
N LEU A 93 -13.82 12.07 0.47
CA LEU A 93 -13.88 13.12 -0.54
C LEU A 93 -15.30 13.56 -0.87
N ASN A 94 -16.30 12.69 -0.62
CA ASN A 94 -17.73 12.90 -0.89
C ASN A 94 -18.05 13.36 -2.33
N CYS A 95 -17.17 13.08 -3.28
CA CYS A 95 -17.30 13.50 -4.68
C CYS A 95 -16.83 12.45 -5.69
N VAL A 96 -16.49 11.24 -5.23
CA VAL A 96 -16.05 10.14 -6.09
C VAL A 96 -17.29 9.39 -6.58
N ASP A 97 -17.43 9.24 -7.90
CA ASP A 97 -18.59 8.59 -8.50
C ASP A 97 -18.41 7.06 -8.60
N SER A 98 -17.18 6.63 -8.89
CA SER A 98 -16.84 5.22 -9.11
C SER A 98 -15.43 4.95 -8.62
N PHE A 99 -15.13 3.72 -8.24
CA PHE A 99 -13.75 3.32 -7.94
C PHE A 99 -13.40 1.98 -8.59
N CYS A 100 -12.11 1.77 -8.82
CA CYS A 100 -11.62 0.61 -9.54
C CYS A 100 -10.55 -0.17 -8.80
N PHE A 101 -10.65 -1.49 -8.96
CA PHE A 101 -9.67 -2.47 -8.53
C PHE A 101 -9.50 -3.58 -9.57
N GLY A 102 -8.29 -4.11 -9.65
CA GLY A 102 -7.99 -5.28 -10.45
C GLY A 102 -8.61 -6.55 -9.84
N SER A 103 -9.04 -7.49 -10.67
CA SER A 103 -9.44 -8.84 -10.26
C SER A 103 -8.85 -9.88 -11.22
N GLU A 104 -8.73 -11.13 -10.76
CA GLU A 104 -8.24 -12.21 -11.61
C GLU A 104 -9.19 -12.50 -12.79
N HIS A 105 -10.51 -12.45 -12.55
CA HIS A 105 -11.52 -12.89 -13.51
C HIS A 105 -12.36 -11.76 -14.14
N GLY A 106 -12.39 -10.55 -13.55
CA GLY A 106 -13.16 -9.44 -14.09
C GLY A 106 -14.68 -9.49 -13.80
N GLU A 107 -15.12 -10.37 -12.90
CA GLU A 107 -16.53 -10.64 -12.62
C GLU A 107 -17.02 -9.87 -11.39
N ILE A 108 -17.49 -8.64 -11.58
CA ILE A 108 -17.92 -7.77 -10.47
C ILE A 108 -19.09 -8.36 -9.66
N ASP A 109 -20.04 -9.02 -10.31
CA ASP A 109 -21.24 -9.53 -9.65
C ASP A 109 -20.91 -10.68 -8.68
N LYS A 110 -20.02 -11.59 -9.08
CA LYS A 110 -19.51 -12.64 -8.19
C LYS A 110 -18.72 -12.08 -7.02
N LEU A 111 -17.96 -11.01 -7.22
CA LEU A 111 -17.24 -10.34 -6.13
C LEU A 111 -18.23 -9.66 -5.14
N LYS A 112 -19.30 -9.04 -5.65
CA LYS A 112 -20.38 -8.46 -4.83
C LYS A 112 -21.14 -9.51 -4.03
N GLU A 113 -21.48 -10.63 -4.68
CA GLU A 113 -22.13 -11.79 -4.05
C GLU A 113 -21.28 -12.32 -2.89
N ALA A 114 -19.99 -12.58 -3.13
CA ALA A 114 -19.06 -13.04 -2.09
C ALA A 114 -18.93 -12.06 -0.92
N ALA A 115 -18.92 -10.75 -1.20
CA ALA A 115 -18.88 -9.71 -0.17
C ALA A 115 -20.18 -9.66 0.65
N ALA A 116 -21.35 -9.75 0.01
CA ALA A 116 -22.64 -9.76 0.69
C ALA A 116 -22.80 -10.99 1.60
N ILE A 117 -22.42 -12.19 1.12
CA ILE A 117 -22.41 -13.42 1.92
C ILE A 117 -21.46 -13.26 3.11
N SER A 118 -20.23 -12.77 2.87
CA SER A 118 -19.23 -12.55 3.93
C SER A 118 -19.66 -11.54 5.01
N MET A 119 -20.69 -10.73 4.73
CA MET A 119 -21.28 -9.76 5.66
C MET A 119 -22.56 -10.29 6.32
N GLY A 120 -23.00 -11.52 6.00
CA GLY A 120 -24.25 -12.08 6.50
C GLY A 120 -25.51 -11.43 5.92
N ILE A 121 -25.38 -10.73 4.79
CA ILE A 121 -26.53 -10.11 4.08
C ILE A 121 -27.28 -11.16 3.25
N SER A 122 -26.55 -12.18 2.78
CA SER A 122 -27.10 -13.28 1.98
C SER A 122 -26.60 -14.61 2.53
N GLY A 123 -27.50 -15.50 2.91
CA GLY A 123 -27.18 -16.78 3.55
C GLY A 123 -26.77 -16.67 5.03
N ASP A 124 -26.52 -17.83 5.66
CA ASP A 124 -26.17 -17.93 7.08
C ASP A 124 -24.65 -18.09 7.29
N TYR A 125 -23.88 -17.14 6.77
CA TYR A 125 -22.40 -17.18 6.80
C TYR A 125 -21.81 -17.47 8.19
N GLU A 126 -22.33 -16.83 9.24
CA GLU A 126 -21.84 -17.03 10.62
C GLU A 126 -22.07 -18.46 11.13
N VAL A 127 -23.17 -19.11 10.71
CA VAL A 127 -23.47 -20.50 11.08
C VAL A 127 -22.49 -21.43 10.38
N SER A 128 -22.32 -21.26 9.06
CA SER A 128 -21.37 -22.07 8.28
C SER A 128 -19.92 -21.88 8.74
N LEU A 129 -19.51 -20.64 9.01
CA LEU A 129 -18.17 -20.32 9.52
C LEU A 129 -17.90 -21.04 10.84
N ARG A 130 -18.84 -20.98 11.79
CA ARG A 130 -18.70 -21.66 13.09
C ARG A 130 -18.57 -23.17 12.91
N LYS A 131 -19.45 -23.78 12.11
CA LYS A 131 -19.38 -25.20 11.76
C LYS A 131 -18.01 -25.58 11.20
N ASN A 132 -17.51 -24.83 10.22
CA ASN A 132 -16.21 -25.12 9.60
C ASN A 132 -15.03 -24.99 10.59
N ILE A 133 -15.10 -24.04 11.53
CA ILE A 133 -14.09 -23.89 12.59
C ILE A 133 -14.17 -25.06 13.58
N GLU A 134 -15.38 -25.48 13.97
CA GLU A 134 -15.61 -26.64 14.87
C GLU A 134 -15.11 -27.95 14.25
N GLU A 135 -15.17 -28.08 12.92
CA GLU A 135 -14.58 -29.18 12.15
C GLU A 135 -13.03 -29.10 12.05
N GLY A 136 -12.41 -28.10 12.68
CA GLY A 136 -10.96 -27.95 12.77
C GLY A 136 -10.30 -27.33 11.55
N MET A 137 -11.07 -26.71 10.64
CA MET A 137 -10.50 -26.04 9.48
C MET A 137 -9.69 -24.79 9.90
N PRO A 138 -8.55 -24.49 9.25
CA PRO A 138 -7.87 -23.22 9.44
C PRO A 138 -8.81 -22.05 9.12
N PHE A 139 -8.77 -20.98 9.91
CA PHE A 139 -9.73 -19.86 9.79
C PHE A 139 -9.91 -19.32 8.36
N ALA A 140 -8.82 -19.16 7.59
CA ALA A 140 -8.92 -18.70 6.21
C ALA A 140 -9.69 -19.69 5.29
N VAL A 141 -9.51 -20.99 5.51
CA VAL A 141 -10.25 -22.05 4.80
C VAL A 141 -11.70 -22.08 5.25
N ALA A 142 -11.95 -21.95 6.56
CA ALA A 142 -13.30 -21.91 7.12
C ALA A 142 -14.12 -20.75 6.55
N ARG A 143 -13.52 -19.55 6.42
CA ARG A 143 -14.15 -18.40 5.75
C ARG A 143 -14.46 -18.67 4.29
N GLU A 144 -13.52 -19.24 3.54
CA GLU A 144 -13.73 -19.58 2.12
C GLU A 144 -14.90 -20.56 1.96
N MET A 145 -14.92 -21.64 2.74
CA MET A 145 -15.98 -22.65 2.68
C MET A 145 -17.34 -22.06 3.05
N ALA A 146 -17.38 -21.18 4.04
CA ALA A 146 -18.62 -20.52 4.45
C ALA A 146 -19.21 -19.60 3.37
N VAL A 147 -18.37 -18.93 2.58
CA VAL A 147 -18.86 -18.15 1.44
C VAL A 147 -19.33 -19.08 0.32
N ARG A 148 -18.55 -20.11 0.00
CA ARG A 148 -18.87 -21.06 -1.09
C ARG A 148 -20.18 -21.82 -0.88
N GLU A 149 -20.61 -22.04 0.36
CA GLU A 149 -21.86 -22.73 0.66
C GLU A 149 -23.10 -22.00 0.13
N TYR A 150 -23.05 -20.66 0.05
CA TYR A 150 -24.18 -19.83 -0.38
C TYR A 150 -23.94 -19.13 -1.72
N MET A 151 -22.81 -19.41 -2.36
CA MET A 151 -22.42 -18.79 -3.60
C MET A 151 -22.70 -19.75 -4.76
N ASP A 152 -23.15 -19.21 -5.87
CA ASP A 152 -23.14 -19.91 -7.16
C ASP A 152 -21.74 -20.44 -7.51
N GLU A 153 -21.67 -21.40 -8.44
CA GLU A 153 -20.41 -21.99 -8.87
C GLU A 153 -19.41 -20.92 -9.35
N VAL A 154 -18.22 -20.92 -8.73
CA VAL A 154 -17.09 -20.05 -9.09
C VAL A 154 -15.83 -20.88 -9.34
N PRO A 155 -14.89 -20.39 -10.17
CA PRO A 155 -13.61 -21.04 -10.39
C PRO A 155 -12.89 -21.46 -9.09
N SER A 156 -12.20 -22.61 -9.13
CA SER A 156 -11.51 -23.15 -7.95
C SER A 156 -10.39 -22.25 -7.41
N ASP A 157 -9.92 -21.29 -8.20
CA ASP A 157 -8.90 -20.31 -7.85
C ASP A 157 -9.47 -18.94 -7.43
N PHE A 158 -10.79 -18.77 -7.46
CA PHE A 158 -11.47 -17.49 -7.18
C PHE A 158 -11.03 -16.87 -5.84
N PHE A 159 -10.99 -17.66 -4.76
CA PHE A 159 -10.55 -17.21 -3.43
C PHE A 159 -9.05 -17.36 -3.17
N LYS A 160 -8.28 -17.90 -4.13
CA LYS A 160 -6.82 -18.04 -4.03
C LYS A 160 -6.08 -16.81 -4.55
N GLY A 161 -6.73 -16.05 -5.45
CA GLY A 161 -6.20 -14.83 -6.03
C GLY A 161 -6.09 -13.69 -5.03
N SER A 162 -4.90 -13.07 -4.90
CA SER A 162 -4.72 -11.96 -3.97
C SER A 162 -5.55 -10.72 -4.34
N ASN A 163 -5.91 -10.56 -5.62
CA ASN A 163 -6.68 -9.39 -6.06
C ASN A 163 -8.17 -9.58 -5.79
N ASN A 164 -8.73 -10.78 -5.99
CA ASN A 164 -10.09 -11.12 -5.60
C ASN A 164 -10.28 -10.99 -4.08
N ILE A 165 -9.32 -11.44 -3.27
CA ILE A 165 -9.37 -11.23 -1.81
C ILE A 165 -9.46 -9.73 -1.48
N LEU A 166 -8.61 -8.91 -2.08
CA LEU A 166 -8.65 -7.46 -1.89
C LEU A 166 -9.97 -6.83 -2.39
N ALA A 167 -10.46 -7.27 -3.54
CA ALA A 167 -11.71 -6.83 -4.15
C ALA A 167 -12.90 -7.09 -3.23
N ILE A 168 -13.01 -8.30 -2.69
CA ILE A 168 -14.06 -8.65 -1.73
C ILE A 168 -13.97 -7.75 -0.50
N GLU A 169 -12.77 -7.49 0.03
CA GLU A 169 -12.60 -6.61 1.19
C GLU A 169 -12.94 -5.13 0.87
N TYR A 170 -12.68 -4.63 -0.36
CA TYR A 170 -13.16 -3.30 -0.77
C TYR A 170 -14.69 -3.24 -0.82
N LEU A 171 -15.33 -4.27 -1.36
CA LEU A 171 -16.80 -4.34 -1.48
C LEU A 171 -17.47 -4.48 -0.11
N ARG A 172 -16.89 -5.27 0.81
CA ARG A 172 -17.34 -5.34 2.22
C ARG A 172 -17.29 -3.97 2.87
N GLU A 173 -16.25 -3.20 2.57
CA GLU A 173 -16.08 -1.86 3.13
C GLU A 173 -17.08 -0.84 2.56
N LEU A 174 -17.41 -0.90 1.26
CA LEU A 174 -18.50 -0.09 0.70
C LEU A 174 -19.83 -0.38 1.41
N ILE A 175 -20.15 -1.67 1.58
CA ILE A 175 -21.37 -2.10 2.28
C ILE A 175 -21.40 -1.55 3.70
N ARG A 176 -20.27 -1.64 4.42
CA ARG A 176 -20.15 -1.13 5.79
C ARG A 176 -20.40 0.38 5.89
N LEU A 177 -19.92 1.13 4.90
CA LEU A 177 -20.03 2.58 4.84
C LEU A 177 -21.35 3.08 4.25
N ASP A 178 -22.19 2.18 3.71
CA ASP A 178 -23.35 2.54 2.87
C ASP A 178 -22.94 3.48 1.72
N SER A 179 -21.77 3.20 1.14
CA SER A 179 -21.16 4.05 0.11
C SER A 179 -21.94 3.97 -1.20
N LYS A 180 -22.05 5.13 -1.86
CA LYS A 180 -22.68 5.26 -3.18
C LYS A 180 -21.70 5.12 -4.34
N MET A 181 -20.40 4.97 -4.07
CA MET A 181 -19.39 4.81 -5.11
C MET A 181 -19.65 3.53 -5.90
N GLU A 182 -19.71 3.63 -7.23
CA GLU A 182 -19.87 2.48 -8.11
C GLU A 182 -18.56 1.65 -8.16
N PRO A 183 -18.55 0.37 -7.73
CA PRO A 183 -17.37 -0.48 -7.88
C PRO A 183 -17.24 -1.00 -9.31
N ILE A 184 -16.06 -0.78 -9.91
CA ILE A 184 -15.72 -1.28 -11.24
C ILE A 184 -14.49 -2.18 -11.13
N THR A 185 -14.52 -3.33 -11.80
CA THR A 185 -13.35 -4.21 -11.87
C THR A 185 -12.76 -4.29 -13.27
N VAL A 186 -11.43 -4.37 -13.31
CA VAL A 186 -10.65 -4.62 -14.52
C VAL A 186 -9.93 -5.95 -14.36
N ARG A 187 -10.09 -6.81 -15.36
CA ARG A 187 -9.40 -8.10 -15.38
C ARG A 187 -7.90 -7.87 -15.50
N ARG A 188 -7.11 -8.50 -14.64
CA ARG A 188 -5.65 -8.39 -14.70
C ARG A 188 -5.09 -9.19 -15.87
N MET A 189 -4.49 -8.48 -16.83
CA MET A 189 -3.58 -9.04 -17.82
C MET A 189 -2.37 -9.60 -17.07
N SER A 190 -2.28 -10.94 -16.94
CA SER A 190 -1.25 -11.58 -16.12
C SER A 190 -0.33 -12.43 -17.01
N ALA A 191 0.97 -12.15 -16.97
CA ALA A 191 1.95 -13.22 -16.85
C ALA A 191 1.84 -13.69 -15.38
N GLY A 192 1.29 -14.89 -15.13
CA GLY A 192 0.73 -15.36 -13.85
C GLY A 192 1.33 -14.76 -12.57
N HIS A 193 0.48 -14.41 -11.59
CA HIS A 193 0.76 -13.63 -10.35
C HIS A 193 1.95 -14.07 -9.46
N ASN A 194 2.63 -15.17 -9.80
CA ASN A 194 3.84 -15.69 -9.14
C ASN A 194 5.05 -15.83 -10.08
N SER A 195 4.99 -15.30 -11.31
CA SER A 195 6.13 -15.28 -12.22
C SER A 195 7.24 -14.42 -11.60
N ARG A 196 8.36 -15.07 -11.29
CA ARG A 196 9.57 -14.44 -10.74
C ARG A 196 10.51 -13.95 -11.83
N GLU A 197 10.08 -14.07 -13.09
CA GLU A 197 10.83 -13.71 -14.28
C GLU A 197 10.09 -12.59 -15.00
N VAL A 198 10.86 -11.64 -15.54
CA VAL A 198 10.33 -10.58 -16.39
C VAL A 198 10.08 -11.20 -17.76
N SER A 199 8.82 -11.19 -18.22
CA SER A 199 8.46 -11.70 -19.55
C SER A 199 7.48 -10.77 -20.25
N GLY A 200 7.87 -10.32 -21.45
CA GLY A 200 7.05 -9.44 -22.29
C GLY A 200 6.83 -8.03 -21.73
N ASP A 201 5.78 -7.38 -22.23
CA ASP A 201 5.46 -5.97 -21.93
C ASP A 201 4.76 -5.78 -20.57
N ILE A 202 4.21 -6.84 -19.97
CA ILE A 202 3.47 -6.79 -18.69
C ILE A 202 4.07 -7.81 -17.71
N SER A 203 5.05 -7.36 -16.93
CA SER A 203 5.63 -8.13 -15.82
C SER A 203 4.95 -7.84 -14.48
N SER A 204 5.02 -8.81 -13.55
CA SER A 204 4.55 -8.58 -12.19
C SER A 204 5.45 -7.58 -11.44
N ALA A 205 4.85 -6.77 -10.56
CA ALA A 205 5.63 -5.89 -9.68
C ALA A 205 6.70 -6.65 -8.87
N THR A 206 6.42 -7.90 -8.47
CA THR A 206 7.38 -8.75 -7.76
C THR A 206 8.59 -9.11 -8.62
N ALA A 207 8.41 -9.42 -9.91
CA ALA A 207 9.52 -9.69 -10.82
C ALA A 207 10.40 -8.45 -11.01
N ILE A 208 9.78 -7.28 -11.22
CA ILE A 208 10.48 -6.00 -11.34
C ILE A 208 11.27 -5.70 -10.07
N ARG A 209 10.65 -5.82 -8.89
CA ARG A 209 11.34 -5.63 -7.60
C ARG A 209 12.49 -6.62 -7.39
N LYS A 210 12.35 -7.87 -7.84
CA LYS A 210 13.44 -8.86 -7.75
C LYS A 210 14.63 -8.43 -8.60
N VAL A 211 14.40 -7.90 -9.80
CA VAL A 211 15.48 -7.33 -10.62
C VAL A 211 16.10 -6.14 -9.91
N LEU A 212 15.30 -5.21 -9.37
CA LEU A 212 15.78 -3.99 -8.71
C LEU A 212 16.53 -4.25 -7.38
N ASN A 213 16.10 -5.24 -6.59
CA ASN A 213 16.72 -5.59 -5.31
C ASN A 213 17.88 -6.58 -5.45
N GLY A 214 17.84 -7.44 -6.48
CA GLY A 214 18.90 -8.40 -6.80
C GLY A 214 20.14 -7.75 -7.42
N LEU A 215 20.14 -6.43 -7.54
CA LEU A 215 21.33 -5.65 -7.87
C LEU A 215 22.17 -5.64 -6.60
N GLU A 216 23.20 -6.50 -6.56
CA GLU A 216 24.27 -6.55 -5.55
C GLU A 216 25.12 -5.27 -5.53
N LEU A 217 24.50 -4.11 -5.75
CA LEU A 217 25.14 -2.80 -5.76
C LEU A 217 25.34 -2.25 -4.35
N ARG A 218 24.77 -2.90 -3.34
CA ARG A 218 24.72 -2.34 -1.99
C ARG A 218 26.07 -2.32 -1.27
N GLU A 219 27.06 -3.08 -1.72
CA GLU A 219 28.36 -3.18 -1.01
C GLU A 219 29.54 -2.44 -1.65
N ASN A 220 29.49 -1.93 -2.89
CA ASN A 220 30.68 -1.30 -3.50
C ASN A 220 30.43 -0.34 -4.69
N VAL A 221 29.49 0.61 -4.62
CA VAL A 221 29.39 1.66 -5.67
C VAL A 221 30.44 2.77 -5.44
N MET A 222 31.72 2.42 -5.56
CA MET A 222 32.81 3.40 -5.66
C MET A 222 33.59 3.27 -6.98
N ASN A 223 33.24 2.32 -7.86
CA ASN A 223 33.91 2.15 -9.16
C ASN A 223 32.94 2.25 -10.36
N THR A 224 33.45 2.81 -11.46
CA THR A 224 32.73 3.03 -12.73
C THR A 224 32.27 1.73 -13.42
N LYS A 225 32.88 0.59 -13.11
CA LYS A 225 32.45 -0.74 -13.61
C LYS A 225 31.07 -1.14 -13.07
N ASP A 226 30.73 -0.75 -11.85
CA ASP A 226 29.49 -1.16 -11.18
C ASP A 226 28.27 -0.40 -11.73
N LYS A 227 28.47 0.85 -12.19
CA LYS A 227 27.42 1.64 -12.87
C LYS A 227 27.04 1.05 -14.24
N HIS A 228 28.01 0.55 -15.02
CA HIS A 228 27.71 -0.07 -16.32
C HIS A 228 27.00 -1.42 -16.17
N ASP A 229 27.42 -2.25 -15.21
CA ASP A 229 26.74 -3.51 -14.90
C ASP A 229 25.31 -3.28 -14.41
N PHE A 230 25.11 -2.23 -13.61
CA PHE A 230 23.78 -1.79 -13.18
C PHE A 230 22.88 -1.38 -14.35
N LEU A 231 23.34 -0.48 -15.24
CA LEU A 231 22.55 -0.03 -16.40
C LEU A 231 22.14 -1.22 -17.29
N ARG A 232 23.02 -2.22 -17.42
CA ARG A 232 22.72 -3.47 -18.12
C ARG A 232 21.68 -4.32 -17.40
N LYS A 233 21.68 -4.35 -16.06
CA LYS A 233 20.69 -5.12 -15.29
C LYS A 233 19.33 -4.43 -15.24
N ILE A 234 19.29 -3.10 -15.11
CA ILE A 234 18.01 -2.36 -15.11
C ILE A 234 17.35 -2.36 -16.50
N SER A 235 18.10 -2.44 -17.60
CA SER A 235 17.50 -2.55 -18.94
C SER A 235 16.58 -3.76 -19.11
N ILE A 236 16.71 -4.80 -18.26
CA ILE A 236 15.80 -5.95 -18.23
C ILE A 236 14.35 -5.51 -18.00
N ILE A 237 14.11 -4.45 -17.23
CA ILE A 237 12.76 -3.98 -16.90
C ILE A 237 12.24 -2.90 -17.86
N GLU A 238 13.03 -2.46 -18.84
CA GLU A 238 12.70 -1.33 -19.73
C GLU A 238 11.34 -1.53 -20.42
N ASN A 239 11.07 -2.73 -20.94
CA ASN A 239 9.80 -3.02 -21.61
C ASN A 239 8.64 -3.31 -20.66
N SER A 240 8.90 -3.47 -19.36
CA SER A 240 7.88 -3.79 -18.36
C SER A 240 7.30 -2.56 -17.64
N VAL A 241 7.89 -1.39 -17.85
CA VAL A 241 7.46 -0.12 -17.27
C VAL A 241 7.31 0.95 -18.37
N PRO A 242 6.49 1.99 -18.16
CA PRO A 242 6.48 3.11 -19.09
C PRO A 242 7.85 3.79 -19.16
N LYS A 243 8.22 4.34 -20.33
CA LYS A 243 9.53 5.00 -20.53
C LYS A 243 9.83 6.08 -19.49
N THR A 244 8.83 6.89 -19.13
CA THR A 244 8.96 7.93 -18.09
C THR A 244 9.38 7.34 -16.74
N ILE A 245 8.83 6.18 -16.37
CA ILE A 245 9.17 5.45 -15.15
C ILE A 245 10.57 4.88 -15.20
N TYR A 246 10.96 4.31 -16.35
CA TYR A 246 12.30 3.79 -16.54
C TYR A 246 13.37 4.87 -16.33
N PHE A 247 13.19 6.05 -16.94
CA PHE A 247 14.11 7.17 -16.76
C PHE A 247 14.10 7.75 -15.35
N GLU A 248 12.94 7.83 -14.69
CA GLU A 248 12.85 8.25 -13.28
C GLU A 248 13.66 7.32 -12.37
N LEU A 249 13.56 5.99 -12.56
CA LEU A 249 14.33 5.01 -11.80
C LEU A 249 15.84 5.17 -12.02
N ILE A 250 16.27 5.42 -13.26
CA ILE A 250 17.68 5.69 -13.58
C ILE A 250 18.16 6.98 -12.92
N ASP A 251 17.40 8.07 -13.02
CA ASP A 251 17.75 9.36 -12.42
C ASP A 251 17.90 9.25 -10.90
N MET A 252 16.94 8.61 -10.23
CA MET A 252 16.96 8.31 -8.81
C MET A 252 18.24 7.56 -8.41
N ILE A 253 18.58 6.50 -9.13
CA ILE A 253 19.78 5.70 -8.83
C ILE A 253 21.06 6.46 -9.17
N SER A 254 21.06 7.33 -10.17
CA SER A 254 22.20 8.20 -10.48
C SER A 254 22.51 9.19 -9.34
N LYS A 255 21.50 9.50 -8.52
CA LYS A 255 21.58 10.31 -7.29
C LYS A 255 21.81 9.45 -6.04
N GLU A 256 22.21 8.18 -6.23
CA GLU A 256 22.50 7.22 -5.16
C GLU A 256 21.29 6.91 -4.24
N MET A 257 20.09 7.21 -4.73
CA MET A 257 18.83 6.86 -4.09
C MET A 257 18.40 5.46 -4.56
N TYR A 258 18.87 4.42 -3.88
CA TYR A 258 18.65 3.04 -4.31
C TYR A 258 17.28 2.48 -3.88
N PRO A 259 16.72 1.54 -4.67
CA PRO A 259 15.61 0.67 -4.26
C PRO A 259 15.75 0.10 -2.84
N LEU A 260 14.73 0.28 -2.00
CA LEU A 260 14.70 -0.27 -0.64
C LEU A 260 13.94 -1.60 -0.55
N ASP A 261 14.34 -2.45 0.39
CA ASP A 261 13.72 -3.73 0.69
C ASP A 261 13.71 -4.05 2.18
N ASN A 262 13.23 -5.24 2.53
CA ASN A 262 13.08 -5.63 3.95
C ASN A 262 14.42 -5.74 4.69
N GLU A 263 15.51 -6.07 3.98
CA GLU A 263 16.82 -6.26 4.58
C GLU A 263 17.38 -4.92 5.08
N ASP A 264 17.08 -3.82 4.37
CA ASP A 264 17.51 -2.48 4.76
C ASP A 264 17.04 -2.06 6.16
N PHE A 265 15.94 -2.63 6.65
CA PHE A 265 15.34 -2.31 7.95
C PHE A 265 15.58 -3.40 9.01
N PHE A 266 16.30 -4.47 8.66
CA PHE A 266 16.40 -5.63 9.54
C PHE A 266 17.17 -5.34 10.83
N SER A 267 18.22 -4.51 10.75
CA SER A 267 18.97 -4.04 11.93
C SER A 267 18.11 -3.26 12.92
N GLU A 268 17.22 -2.40 12.43
CA GLU A 268 16.32 -1.59 13.24
C GLU A 268 15.24 -2.46 13.86
N ILE A 269 14.68 -3.41 13.09
CA ILE A 269 13.74 -4.41 13.61
C ILE A 269 14.40 -5.20 14.73
N ARG A 270 15.63 -5.68 14.54
CA ARG A 270 16.39 -6.41 15.56
C ARG A 270 16.57 -5.58 16.82
N THR A 271 16.98 -4.32 16.66
CA THR A 271 17.12 -3.38 17.77
C THR A 271 15.79 -3.18 18.52
N CYS A 272 14.68 -2.98 17.81
CA CYS A 272 13.36 -2.84 18.41
C CYS A 272 12.92 -4.11 19.14
N VAL A 273 13.20 -5.30 18.61
CA VAL A 273 12.89 -6.58 19.27
C VAL A 273 13.69 -6.73 20.56
N ILE A 274 15.01 -6.48 20.53
CA ILE A 274 15.89 -6.59 21.70
C ILE A 274 15.47 -5.60 22.80
N ARG A 275 15.21 -4.34 22.44
CA ARG A 275 14.85 -3.29 23.40
C ARG A 275 13.50 -3.56 24.08
N ASN A 276 12.57 -4.24 23.41
CA ASN A 276 11.19 -4.39 23.86
C ASN A 276 10.81 -5.84 24.21
N GLU A 277 11.78 -6.71 24.51
CA GLU A 277 11.57 -8.15 24.79
C GLU A 277 10.37 -8.44 25.70
N GLY A 278 10.20 -7.69 26.79
CA GLY A 278 9.12 -7.90 27.77
C GLY A 278 7.74 -7.37 27.33
N THR A 279 7.67 -6.59 26.26
CA THR A 279 6.44 -5.88 25.84
C THR A 279 6.06 -6.16 24.39
N LEU A 280 6.68 -7.15 23.75
CA LEU A 280 6.42 -7.49 22.34
C LEU A 280 4.95 -7.87 22.06
N HIS A 281 4.26 -8.46 23.04
CA HIS A 281 2.85 -8.85 22.95
C HIS A 281 1.89 -7.66 22.79
N ASN A 282 2.36 -6.42 23.00
CA ASN A 282 1.55 -5.22 22.80
C ASN A 282 1.52 -4.75 21.34
N TYR A 283 2.42 -5.25 20.49
CA TYR A 283 2.43 -4.91 19.07
C TYR A 283 1.34 -5.66 18.31
N PHE A 284 0.74 -4.98 17.34
CA PHE A 284 -0.38 -5.54 16.59
C PHE A 284 0.02 -6.82 15.84
N GLU A 285 -0.88 -7.81 15.87
CA GLU A 285 -0.68 -9.19 15.38
C GLU A 285 0.38 -10.05 16.10
N VAL A 286 1.13 -9.52 17.07
CA VAL A 286 2.13 -10.26 17.86
C VAL A 286 1.46 -10.91 19.07
N LYS A 287 0.85 -12.08 18.88
CA LYS A 287 0.08 -12.77 19.92
C LYS A 287 0.45 -14.25 20.03
N GLU A 288 -0.08 -14.88 21.07
CA GLU A 288 -0.17 -16.35 21.19
C GLU A 288 1.22 -17.05 21.15
N GLY A 289 2.21 -16.46 21.81
CA GLY A 289 3.57 -17.00 21.90
C GLY A 289 4.48 -16.66 20.72
N LEU A 290 3.97 -15.96 19.70
CA LEU A 290 4.77 -15.51 18.55
C LEU A 290 5.90 -14.58 18.98
N GLU A 291 5.68 -13.74 20.00
CA GLU A 291 6.68 -12.85 20.60
C GLU A 291 7.95 -13.59 21.02
N ASN A 292 7.80 -14.76 21.63
CA ASN A 292 8.92 -15.59 22.09
C ASN A 292 9.71 -16.15 20.91
N SER A 293 9.01 -16.53 19.83
CA SER A 293 9.61 -17.08 18.63
C SER A 293 10.34 -15.99 17.84
N ILE A 294 9.72 -14.82 17.66
CA ILE A 294 10.32 -13.63 17.05
C ILE A 294 11.61 -13.28 17.78
N ARG A 295 11.56 -13.15 19.11
CA ARG A 295 12.74 -12.79 19.91
C ARG A 295 13.92 -13.74 19.69
N LYS A 296 13.68 -15.06 19.83
CA LYS A 296 14.73 -16.07 19.69
C LYS A 296 15.34 -16.08 18.28
N THR A 297 14.52 -15.83 17.27
CA THR A 297 14.91 -15.97 15.86
C THR A 297 15.61 -14.72 15.33
N VAL A 298 15.04 -13.53 15.59
CA VAL A 298 15.55 -12.25 15.08
C VAL A 298 16.96 -11.94 15.58
N VAL A 299 17.32 -12.38 16.79
CA VAL A 299 18.65 -12.14 17.38
C VAL A 299 19.75 -12.95 16.67
N ARG A 300 19.43 -14.11 16.10
CA ARG A 300 20.41 -15.05 15.52
C ARG A 300 20.41 -15.10 13.99
N ALA A 301 19.26 -14.85 13.36
CA ALA A 301 19.11 -15.00 11.92
C ALA A 301 20.03 -14.02 11.18
N PRO A 302 20.72 -14.43 10.11
CA PRO A 302 21.60 -13.53 9.37
C PRO A 302 20.81 -12.56 8.48
N LYS A 303 19.70 -13.00 7.87
CA LYS A 303 18.85 -12.17 6.99
C LYS A 303 17.41 -12.09 7.47
N PHE A 304 16.70 -11.06 7.02
CA PHE A 304 15.29 -10.86 7.31
C PHE A 304 14.44 -12.05 6.85
N ASP A 305 14.65 -12.52 5.62
CA ASP A 305 13.86 -13.61 5.06
C ASP A 305 14.14 -14.97 5.74
N ASP A 306 15.28 -15.13 6.44
CA ASP A 306 15.54 -16.32 7.27
C ASP A 306 14.61 -16.35 8.49
N VAL A 307 14.36 -15.19 9.11
CA VAL A 307 13.37 -15.07 10.19
C VAL A 307 11.98 -15.44 9.68
N VAL A 308 11.60 -14.93 8.50
CA VAL A 308 10.29 -15.22 7.91
C VAL A 308 10.15 -16.70 7.58
N ALA A 309 11.20 -17.33 7.05
CA ALA A 309 11.20 -18.75 6.71
C ALA A 309 11.09 -19.64 7.95
N GLU A 310 11.82 -19.31 9.02
CA GLU A 310 11.85 -20.08 10.25
C GLU A 310 10.52 -19.99 11.03
N LEU A 311 9.91 -18.80 11.08
CA LEU A 311 8.66 -18.59 11.82
C LEU A 311 7.40 -19.03 11.06
N LYS A 312 7.53 -19.31 9.75
CA LYS A 312 6.41 -19.74 8.90
C LYS A 312 5.86 -21.06 9.41
N SER A 313 4.54 -21.12 9.58
CA SER A 313 3.84 -22.33 10.01
C SER A 313 2.46 -22.43 9.36
N LYS A 314 1.72 -23.51 9.64
CA LYS A 314 0.30 -23.62 9.24
C LYS A 314 -0.55 -22.48 9.83
N ARG A 315 -0.16 -21.95 10.99
CA ARG A 315 -0.86 -20.86 11.68
C ARG A 315 -0.43 -19.47 11.20
N TYR A 316 0.85 -19.31 10.85
CA TYR A 316 1.43 -18.02 10.49
C TYR A 316 1.97 -18.02 9.06
N THR A 317 1.31 -17.24 8.20
CA THR A 317 1.77 -17.02 6.83
C THR A 317 2.99 -16.09 6.81
N SER A 318 3.80 -16.16 5.74
CA SER A 318 4.95 -15.26 5.56
C SER A 318 4.54 -13.79 5.60
N SER A 319 3.40 -13.43 5.00
CA SER A 319 2.89 -12.05 5.05
C SER A 319 2.52 -11.61 6.47
N LYS A 320 1.95 -12.50 7.30
CA LYS A 320 1.66 -12.19 8.71
C LYS A 320 2.94 -11.94 9.49
N ILE A 321 3.96 -12.79 9.33
CA ILE A 321 5.25 -12.60 10.02
C ILE A 321 5.90 -11.29 9.60
N ARG A 322 5.91 -10.99 8.29
CA ARG A 322 6.40 -9.71 7.77
C ARG A 322 5.68 -8.53 8.41
N ARG A 323 4.35 -8.52 8.43
CA ARG A 323 3.57 -7.46 9.09
C ARG A 323 3.87 -7.35 10.58
N CYS A 324 3.99 -8.46 11.31
CA CYS A 324 4.40 -8.42 12.72
C CYS A 324 5.75 -7.72 12.91
N LEU A 325 6.75 -8.05 12.09
CA LEU A 325 8.08 -7.43 12.16
C LEU A 325 8.03 -5.93 11.83
N PHE A 326 7.24 -5.52 10.83
CA PHE A 326 7.06 -4.10 10.50
C PHE A 326 6.18 -3.35 11.52
N ASN A 327 5.20 -4.00 12.15
CA ASN A 327 4.44 -3.41 13.26
C ASN A 327 5.38 -3.11 14.45
N ILE A 328 6.36 -4.00 14.72
CA ILE A 328 7.40 -3.76 15.74
C ILE A 328 8.30 -2.58 15.34
N LEU A 329 8.75 -2.51 14.08
CA LEU A 329 9.56 -1.39 13.58
C LEU A 329 8.83 -0.05 13.71
N LEU A 330 7.59 0.01 13.22
CA LEU A 330 6.82 1.23 13.12
C LEU A 330 6.19 1.65 14.45
N GLY A 331 6.12 0.74 15.42
CA GLY A 331 5.55 1.03 16.72
C GLY A 331 4.04 0.82 16.81
N VAL A 332 3.44 0.03 15.91
CA VAL A 332 1.98 -0.19 15.84
C VAL A 332 1.52 -1.11 16.96
N LYS A 333 0.75 -0.58 17.90
CA LYS A 333 0.20 -1.35 19.03
C LYS A 333 -1.27 -1.71 18.82
N ASP A 334 -1.72 -2.74 19.54
CA ASP A 334 -3.13 -3.18 19.52
C ASP A 334 -4.10 -2.02 19.79
N ARG A 335 -3.82 -1.20 20.83
CA ARG A 335 -4.67 -0.07 21.21
C ARG A 335 -4.87 0.97 20.10
N ASP A 336 -3.83 1.21 19.29
CA ASP A 336 -3.85 2.22 18.24
C ASP A 336 -4.69 1.70 17.06
N MET A 337 -4.56 0.39 16.79
CA MET A 337 -5.37 -0.32 15.79
C MET A 337 -6.83 -0.49 16.19
N ASP A 338 -7.13 -0.65 17.47
CA ASP A 338 -8.52 -0.69 17.96
C ASP A 338 -9.25 0.61 17.65
N ILE A 339 -8.58 1.77 17.78
CA ILE A 339 -9.13 3.06 17.40
C ILE A 339 -9.29 3.12 15.87
N ALA A 340 -8.23 2.86 15.11
CA ALA A 340 -8.24 2.97 13.64
C ALA A 340 -9.31 2.07 13.00
N LYS A 341 -9.44 0.82 13.45
CA LYS A 341 -10.43 -0.11 12.91
C LYS A 341 -11.87 0.32 13.15
N ASN A 342 -12.16 1.06 14.21
CA ASN A 342 -13.53 1.46 14.55
C ASN A 342 -13.96 2.81 13.95
N LEU A 343 -13.10 3.46 13.16
CA LEU A 343 -13.44 4.72 12.51
C LEU A 343 -14.52 4.53 11.43
N LYS A 344 -15.45 5.48 11.39
CA LYS A 344 -16.46 5.60 10.33
C LYS A 344 -16.05 6.55 9.21
N GLN A 345 -15.23 7.55 9.54
CA GLN A 345 -14.70 8.52 8.60
C GLN A 345 -13.27 8.90 9.00
N LEU A 346 -12.44 9.30 8.03
CA LEU A 346 -11.11 9.84 8.31
C LEU A 346 -11.20 11.33 8.67
N PRO A 347 -10.39 11.80 9.63
CA PRO A 347 -10.37 13.21 10.00
C PRO A 347 -9.62 14.10 8.98
N TYR A 348 -8.83 13.49 8.09
CA TYR A 348 -8.11 14.18 7.03
C TYR A 348 -7.93 13.31 5.80
N VAL A 349 -7.63 13.94 4.67
CA VAL A 349 -7.04 13.33 3.48
C VAL A 349 -5.75 14.05 3.13
N ARG A 350 -4.68 13.29 2.88
CA ARG A 350 -3.35 13.83 2.64
C ARG A 350 -3.01 13.80 1.15
N VAL A 351 -2.73 14.96 0.60
CA VAL A 351 -2.31 15.12 -0.79
C VAL A 351 -0.81 14.82 -0.91
N LEU A 352 -0.42 14.00 -1.89
CA LEU A 352 0.98 13.75 -2.24
C LEU A 352 1.40 14.50 -3.50
N ALA A 353 0.54 14.52 -4.51
CA ALA A 353 0.79 15.19 -5.77
C ALA A 353 -0.54 15.48 -6.49
N LEU A 354 -0.56 16.50 -7.34
CA LEU A 354 -1.70 16.83 -8.19
C LEU A 354 -1.27 17.55 -9.47
N ASN A 355 -2.09 17.46 -10.51
CA ASN A 355 -2.03 18.30 -11.70
C ASN A 355 -3.18 19.33 -11.72
N ASP A 356 -3.41 19.98 -12.85
CA ASP A 356 -4.47 20.99 -13.03
C ASP A 356 -5.88 20.43 -12.78
N LYS A 357 -6.17 19.24 -13.33
CA LYS A 357 -7.41 18.51 -13.04
C LYS A 357 -7.51 18.11 -11.57
N GLY A 358 -6.39 17.75 -10.94
CA GLY A 358 -6.34 17.51 -9.51
C GLY A 358 -6.73 18.73 -8.69
N ARG A 359 -6.40 19.95 -9.13
CA ARG A 359 -6.86 21.20 -8.50
C ARG A 359 -8.38 21.36 -8.60
N GLU A 360 -8.98 20.97 -9.72
CA GLU A 360 -10.45 20.94 -9.87
C GLU A 360 -11.10 19.96 -8.88
N ILE A 361 -10.51 18.77 -8.68
CA ILE A 361 -10.96 17.81 -7.67
C ILE A 361 -10.86 18.41 -6.26
N LEU A 362 -9.72 19.04 -5.91
CA LEU A 362 -9.55 19.68 -4.61
C LEU A 362 -10.56 20.79 -4.35
N LYS A 363 -10.90 21.57 -5.38
CA LYS A 363 -11.96 22.58 -5.27
C LYS A 363 -13.30 21.91 -4.97
N LYS A 364 -13.63 20.83 -5.67
CA LYS A 364 -14.89 20.10 -5.43
C LYS A 364 -14.96 19.50 -4.03
N ILE A 365 -13.87 18.91 -3.53
CA ILE A 365 -13.82 18.36 -2.17
C ILE A 365 -14.22 19.44 -1.15
N LYS A 366 -13.67 20.65 -1.26
CA LYS A 366 -14.01 21.78 -0.37
C LYS A 366 -15.47 22.24 -0.47
N GLU A 367 -16.15 21.95 -1.58
CA GLU A 367 -17.56 22.32 -1.77
C GLU A 367 -18.53 21.29 -1.18
N VAL A 368 -18.11 20.02 -1.03
CA VAL A 368 -19.04 18.91 -0.72
C VAL A 368 -18.61 18.04 0.46
N SER A 369 -17.41 18.22 1.02
CA SER A 369 -16.91 17.46 2.16
C SER A 369 -16.37 18.38 3.25
N ASP A 370 -16.54 17.95 4.50
CA ASP A 370 -15.98 18.59 5.68
C ASP A 370 -14.59 18.02 6.06
N VAL A 371 -14.02 17.14 5.22
CA VAL A 371 -12.71 16.53 5.50
C VAL A 371 -11.58 17.57 5.42
N ASP A 372 -10.64 17.51 6.36
CA ASP A 372 -9.45 18.36 6.30
C ASP A 372 -8.50 17.89 5.19
N VAL A 373 -8.20 18.77 4.24
CA VAL A 373 -7.32 18.46 3.09
C VAL A 373 -5.90 18.92 3.40
N VAL A 374 -5.05 17.96 3.75
CA VAL A 374 -3.66 18.20 4.11
C VAL A 374 -2.77 18.27 2.87
N SER A 375 -2.43 19.49 2.47
CA SER A 375 -1.42 19.79 1.45
C SER A 375 -0.10 20.32 2.04
N SER A 376 -0.08 20.68 3.32
CA SER A 376 1.13 21.12 4.01
C SER A 376 1.10 20.61 5.45
N PRO A 377 1.98 19.66 5.83
CA PRO A 377 2.03 19.15 7.19
C PRO A 377 2.29 20.22 8.24
N ALA A 378 3.10 21.22 7.92
CA ALA A 378 3.34 22.36 8.81
C ALA A 378 2.05 23.12 9.12
N LYS A 379 1.26 23.45 8.09
CA LYS A 379 0.00 24.18 8.27
C LYS A 379 -1.06 23.33 8.97
N ALA A 380 -1.18 22.05 8.60
CA ALA A 380 -2.13 21.13 9.22
C ALA A 380 -1.90 21.00 10.73
N LYS A 381 -0.65 21.00 11.21
CA LYS A 381 -0.34 20.94 12.65
C LYS A 381 -0.75 22.17 13.45
N LEU A 382 -1.12 23.26 12.79
CA LEU A 382 -1.55 24.50 13.43
C LEU A 382 -3.08 24.65 13.46
N THR A 383 -3.84 23.74 12.85
CA THR A 383 -5.31 23.82 12.81
C THR A 383 -5.95 23.25 14.07
N ASP A 384 -7.10 23.80 14.47
CA ASP A 384 -7.90 23.29 15.60
C ASP A 384 -8.35 21.84 15.35
N SER A 385 -8.67 21.51 14.08
CA SER A 385 -9.00 20.15 13.66
C SER A 385 -7.92 19.13 14.01
N TYR A 386 -6.64 19.52 14.02
CA TYR A 386 -5.54 18.66 14.44
C TYR A 386 -5.26 18.75 15.94
N THR A 387 -5.24 19.95 16.54
CA THR A 387 -4.85 20.14 17.95
C THR A 387 -5.89 19.60 18.92
N GLU A 388 -7.18 19.68 18.58
CA GLU A 388 -8.29 19.28 19.44
C GLU A 388 -8.77 17.84 19.17
N ASN A 389 -8.41 17.24 18.03
CA ASN A 389 -8.81 15.89 17.67
C ASN A 389 -7.68 14.86 17.93
N PRO A 390 -7.76 14.06 19.01
CA PRO A 390 -6.71 13.10 19.35
C PRO A 390 -6.55 11.99 18.29
N VAL A 391 -7.62 11.65 17.56
CA VAL A 391 -7.56 10.64 16.49
C VAL A 391 -6.82 11.19 15.28
N TYR A 392 -7.12 12.42 14.87
CA TYR A 392 -6.36 13.10 13.81
C TYR A 392 -4.89 13.10 14.19
N LYS A 393 -4.55 13.65 15.36
CA LYS A 393 -3.17 13.71 15.84
C LYS A 393 -2.47 12.36 15.83
N MET A 394 -3.13 11.31 16.32
CA MET A 394 -2.59 9.95 16.36
C MET A 394 -2.23 9.43 14.96
N LEU A 395 -3.17 9.51 14.02
CA LEU A 395 -3.00 9.03 12.65
C LEU A 395 -1.93 9.86 11.92
N PHE A 396 -2.04 11.18 11.96
CA PHE A 396 -1.18 12.07 11.19
C PHE A 396 0.26 12.09 11.71
N ASP A 397 0.47 12.12 13.04
CA ASP A 397 1.83 12.01 13.58
C ASP A 397 2.45 10.64 13.30
N PHE A 398 1.64 9.58 13.17
CA PHE A 398 2.14 8.26 12.77
C PHE A 398 2.57 8.23 11.31
N ASP A 399 1.82 8.85 10.39
CA ASP A 399 2.21 8.99 8.98
C ASP A 399 3.58 9.67 8.84
N LEU A 400 3.79 10.78 9.55
CA LEU A 400 5.04 11.53 9.54
C LEU A 400 6.20 10.70 10.13
N ARG A 401 6.01 10.06 11.29
CA ARG A 401 7.04 9.19 11.90
C ARG A 401 7.41 8.02 11.00
N SER A 402 6.43 7.36 10.38
CA SER A 402 6.68 6.28 9.44
C SER A 402 7.52 6.77 8.26
N SER A 403 7.25 7.97 7.76
CA SER A 403 8.02 8.59 6.69
C SER A 403 9.45 8.86 7.12
N SER A 404 9.69 9.41 8.32
CA SER A 404 11.04 9.62 8.85
C SER A 404 11.82 8.30 9.03
N ILE A 405 11.17 7.21 9.47
CA ILE A 405 11.80 5.88 9.55
C ILE A 405 12.22 5.37 8.17
N TYR A 406 11.45 5.64 7.12
CA TYR A 406 11.82 5.26 5.76
C TYR A 406 12.99 6.08 5.22
N TYR A 407 12.88 7.41 5.30
CA TYR A 407 13.84 8.32 4.67
C TYR A 407 15.22 8.31 5.32
N GLN A 408 15.37 7.89 6.58
CA GLN A 408 16.72 7.68 7.15
C GLN A 408 17.57 6.68 6.35
N LYS A 409 16.95 5.70 5.68
CA LYS A 409 17.68 4.74 4.82
C LYS A 409 18.07 5.38 3.51
N TYR A 410 17.11 6.05 2.90
CA TYR A 410 17.25 6.72 1.61
C TYR A 410 18.33 7.81 1.61
N TYR A 411 18.43 8.57 2.70
CA TYR A 411 19.38 9.66 2.85
C TYR A 411 20.49 9.34 3.85
N SER A 412 20.76 8.06 4.12
CA SER A 412 21.82 7.66 5.06
C SER A 412 23.19 8.20 4.64
N ASN A 413 23.49 8.14 3.34
CA ASN A 413 24.72 8.66 2.73
C ASN A 413 24.58 10.09 2.17
N HIS A 414 23.36 10.64 2.18
CA HIS A 414 23.03 11.95 1.62
C HIS A 414 22.27 12.83 2.60
N ARG A 415 22.77 12.89 3.85
CA ARG A 415 22.11 13.63 4.93
C ARG A 415 22.02 15.12 4.63
N GLU A 416 22.95 15.67 3.85
CA GLU A 416 22.94 17.03 3.33
C GLU A 416 21.68 17.32 2.48
N GLN A 417 21.10 16.33 1.81
CA GLN A 417 19.85 16.52 1.07
C GLN A 417 18.63 16.72 2.00
N LEU A 418 18.79 16.50 3.30
CA LEU A 418 17.81 16.80 4.35
C LEU A 418 18.08 18.14 5.07
N GLU A 419 18.95 19.00 4.54
CA GLU A 419 19.22 20.34 5.11
C GLU A 419 17.93 21.16 5.35
N ASN A 420 16.90 20.94 4.52
CA ASN A 420 15.61 21.62 4.61
C ASN A 420 14.61 20.94 5.57
N GLY A 421 15.03 19.91 6.32
CA GLY A 421 14.24 19.23 7.35
C GLY A 421 13.73 17.86 6.92
N GLU A 422 12.59 17.45 7.48
CA GLU A 422 11.94 16.18 7.12
C GLU A 422 11.25 16.30 5.76
N VAL A 423 11.43 15.30 4.90
CA VAL A 423 10.91 15.24 3.51
C VAL A 423 9.45 15.67 3.39
N ASP A 424 8.61 15.21 4.32
CA ASP A 424 7.18 15.50 4.31
C ASP A 424 6.84 17.00 4.39
N TYR A 425 7.76 17.83 4.91
CA TYR A 425 7.57 19.27 5.11
C TYR A 425 8.04 20.12 3.93
N PHE A 426 8.89 19.62 3.04
CA PHE A 426 9.46 20.40 1.93
C PHE A 426 9.22 19.84 0.52
N ASN A 427 8.74 18.59 0.38
CA ASN A 427 8.59 17.95 -0.94
C ASN A 427 7.22 18.10 -1.61
N LEU A 428 6.24 18.73 -0.96
CA LEU A 428 4.86 18.62 -1.44
C LEU A 428 4.56 19.44 -2.71
N ILE A 429 5.33 20.50 -3.00
CA ILE A 429 5.03 21.44 -4.10
C ILE A 429 6.30 22.00 -4.80
N THR A 430 7.46 21.99 -4.13
CA THR A 430 8.63 22.78 -4.54
C THR A 430 9.36 22.28 -5.80
N ARG A 431 9.12 21.06 -6.30
CA ARG A 431 9.76 20.54 -7.53
C ARG A 431 8.88 20.52 -8.78
N LEU A 432 7.56 20.58 -8.63
CA LEU A 432 6.66 20.65 -9.80
C LEU A 432 6.45 22.09 -10.26
N GLU A 433 6.58 23.08 -9.37
CA GLU A 433 6.45 24.50 -9.70
C GLU A 433 7.78 25.16 -10.12
N GLN A 434 8.94 24.65 -9.69
CA GLN A 434 10.26 25.20 -10.09
C GLN A 434 10.64 24.96 -11.56
N LYS A 435 9.78 24.33 -12.36
CA LYS A 435 9.93 24.26 -13.82
C LYS A 435 9.14 25.33 -14.59
N ASN A 436 8.37 26.17 -13.90
CA ASN A 436 7.60 27.25 -14.53
C ASN A 436 8.11 28.67 -14.18
N ASP A 437 9.20 28.80 -13.42
CA ASP A 437 9.79 30.10 -13.06
C ASP A 437 11.33 30.04 -13.12
N ILE A 438 11.91 29.72 -14.27
CA ILE A 438 13.23 30.22 -14.71
C ILE A 438 13.19 30.37 -16.24
N ASP A 439 13.21 31.63 -16.67
CA ASP A 439 13.26 32.23 -18.02
C ASP A 439 12.05 32.11 -18.96
#